data_AF-A0A4Q4S080-F1
#
_entry.id   AF-A0A4Q4S080-F1
#
_cell.length_a   1.000
_cell.length_b   1.000
_cell.length_c   1.000
_cell.angle_alpha   90.00
_cell.angle_beta   90.00
_cell.angle_gamma   90.00
#
_symmetry.space_group_name_H-M   'P 1'
#
loop_
_entity.id
_entity.type
_entity.pdbx_description
1 polymer ?
#
loop_
_entity_poly.entity_id
_entity_poly.type
_entity_poly.pdbx_seq_one_letter_code
_entity_poly.pdbx_strand_id
1 'polypeptide(L)'
;MYTTILEWLWGIPSTTTDGKTYDDQGIPYVQLNEEYDSNVERSWTNDPKKLYLSACFDPKDEVNVANDYNIDGLCPVVKETKGDEFILRDDKGRWYLWDAWVGELMKFRDWWIEGFTTKEELVENLVCNMTEAQADVEFIERKRRDSVVD
;
A
#
# COMPACT_ATOMS: atom_id res chain seq x y z
N MET A 1 -22.27 -16.34 18.15
CA MET A 1 -20.98 -17.04 18.33
C MET A 1 -20.01 -15.95 18.79
N TYR A 2 -19.63 -16.01 20.06
CA TYR A 2 -18.71 -15.06 20.73
C TYR A 2 -17.32 -15.19 20.11
N THR A 3 -16.59 -14.11 19.81
CA THR A 3 -15.50 -13.46 20.60
C THR A 3 -14.90 -12.35 19.69
N THR A 4 -14.46 -11.14 20.07
CA THR A 4 -14.17 -10.48 21.35
C THR A 4 -14.24 -8.96 21.12
N ILE A 5 -15.05 -8.26 21.91
CA ILE A 5 -14.90 -6.83 22.19
C ILE A 5 -13.82 -6.78 23.27
N LEU A 6 -12.57 -6.35 22.99
CA LEU A 6 -11.53 -5.90 23.95
C LEU A 6 -10.14 -5.68 23.29
N GLU A 7 -10.04 -4.84 22.25
CA GLU A 7 -8.71 -4.38 21.75
C GLU A 7 -8.43 -2.88 22.02
N TRP A 8 -9.33 -2.18 22.72
CA TRP A 8 -9.28 -0.73 22.92
C TRP A 8 -8.38 -0.25 24.08
N LEU A 9 -7.38 -1.01 24.53
CA LEU A 9 -6.54 -0.57 25.66
C LEU A 9 -5.02 -0.59 25.46
N TRP A 10 -4.48 -1.05 24.32
CA TRP A 10 -3.02 -1.08 24.15
C TRP A 10 -2.49 -0.74 22.75
N GLY A 11 -3.20 0.10 21.96
CA GLY A 11 -2.62 0.69 20.74
C GLY A 11 -2.06 -0.31 19.72
N ILE A 12 -2.51 -1.57 19.76
CA ILE A 12 -2.16 -2.57 18.76
C ILE A 12 -3.16 -2.36 17.62
N PRO A 13 -2.72 -1.90 16.45
CA PRO A 13 -3.56 -1.92 15.26
C PRO A 13 -4.17 -3.30 15.05
N SER A 14 -5.50 -3.37 15.01
CA SER A 14 -6.25 -4.59 14.74
C SER A 14 -5.93 -5.05 13.32
N THR A 15 -5.14 -6.12 13.18
CA THR A 15 -4.88 -6.75 11.88
C THR A 15 -6.11 -7.55 11.46
N THR A 16 -6.76 -7.13 10.38
CA THR A 16 -7.93 -7.83 9.81
C THR A 16 -7.49 -9.02 8.96
N THR A 17 -8.41 -9.95 8.67
CA THR A 17 -8.16 -11.20 7.93
C THR A 17 -7.63 -10.99 6.50
N ASP A 18 -7.73 -9.77 5.99
CA ASP A 18 -7.21 -9.31 4.69
C ASP A 18 -5.75 -8.81 4.75
N GLY A 19 -5.12 -8.82 5.94
CA GLY A 19 -3.75 -8.36 6.14
C GLY A 19 -3.60 -6.84 6.14
N LYS A 20 -4.69 -6.10 6.33
CA LYS A 20 -4.72 -4.64 6.43
C LYS A 20 -4.79 -4.19 7.89
N THR A 21 -4.30 -2.98 8.08
CA THR A 21 -4.36 -2.18 9.31
C THR A 21 -5.03 -0.85 8.98
N TYR A 22 -5.55 -0.14 9.98
CA TYR A 22 -6.21 1.16 9.82
C TYR A 22 -5.55 2.22 10.68
N ASP A 23 -5.48 3.45 10.18
CA ASP A 23 -5.08 4.61 10.98
C ASP A 23 -6.20 5.08 11.92
N ASP A 24 -5.94 6.14 12.70
CA ASP A 24 -6.91 6.74 13.63
C ASP A 24 -8.18 7.26 12.94
N GLN A 25 -8.16 7.44 11.61
CA GLN A 25 -9.29 7.91 10.80
C GLN A 25 -10.04 6.75 10.12
N GLY A 26 -9.57 5.51 10.30
CA GLY A 26 -10.14 4.31 9.70
C GLY A 26 -9.75 4.11 8.23
N ILE A 27 -8.62 4.67 7.78
CA ILE A 27 -8.11 4.54 6.41
C ILE A 27 -7.14 3.36 6.34
N PRO A 28 -7.31 2.42 5.39
CA PRO A 28 -6.52 1.19 5.35
C PRO A 28 -5.10 1.39 4.81
N TYR A 29 -4.16 0.64 5.37
CA TYR A 29 -2.78 0.46 4.88
C TYR A 29 -2.26 -0.94 5.23
N VAL A 30 -1.13 -1.35 4.64
CA VAL A 30 -0.47 -2.62 4.99
C VAL A 30 0.65 -2.35 5.98
N GLN A 31 0.48 -2.78 7.23
CA GLN A 31 1.49 -2.59 8.27
C GLN A 31 2.61 -3.64 8.18
N LEU A 32 3.86 -3.18 8.24
CA LEU A 32 5.04 -4.03 8.37
C LEU A 32 5.39 -4.26 9.85
N ASN A 33 6.12 -5.33 10.13
CA ASN A 33 6.63 -5.59 11.47
C ASN A 33 7.66 -4.51 11.89
N GLU A 34 7.60 -4.06 13.15
CA GLU A 34 8.47 -2.99 13.68
C GLU A 34 9.98 -3.27 13.51
N GLU A 35 10.40 -4.54 13.60
CA GLU A 35 11.80 -4.93 13.37
C GLU A 35 12.27 -4.64 11.93
N TYR A 36 11.36 -4.73 10.96
CA TYR A 36 11.63 -4.48 9.54
C TYR A 36 11.61 -3.00 9.19
N ASP A 37 10.76 -2.23 9.84
CA ASP A 37 10.70 -0.77 9.66
C ASP A 37 12.07 -0.13 9.88
N SER A 38 12.82 -0.60 10.90
CA SER A 38 14.15 -0.08 11.22
C SER A 38 15.22 -0.25 10.12
N ASN A 39 15.05 -1.23 9.21
CA ASN A 39 15.99 -1.46 8.10
C ASN A 39 15.56 -0.71 6.82
N VAL A 40 14.25 -0.58 6.61
CA VAL A 40 13.63 0.14 5.47
C VAL A 40 13.73 1.67 5.65
N GLU A 41 13.84 2.13 6.90
CA GLU A 41 13.82 3.52 7.38
C GLU A 41 14.76 4.52 6.66
N ARG A 42 15.84 4.07 5.99
CA ARG A 42 16.79 5.03 5.38
C ARG A 42 16.23 5.75 4.15
N SER A 43 15.37 5.09 3.38
CA SER A 43 14.83 5.65 2.13
C SER A 43 13.34 5.40 1.95
N TRP A 44 12.72 4.53 2.75
CA TRP A 44 11.30 4.20 2.67
C TRP A 44 10.67 4.16 4.07
N THR A 45 9.36 4.32 4.18
CA THR A 45 8.65 4.35 5.47
C THR A 45 7.29 3.67 5.41
N ASN A 46 6.95 2.89 6.45
CA ASN A 46 5.61 2.35 6.72
C ASN A 46 4.82 3.20 7.74
N ASP A 47 5.39 4.31 8.22
CA ASP A 47 4.76 5.19 9.20
C ASP A 47 3.44 5.74 8.64
N PRO A 48 2.26 5.38 9.19
CA PRO A 48 0.96 5.76 8.63
C PRO A 48 0.78 7.28 8.54
N LYS A 49 1.48 8.06 9.38
CA LYS A 49 1.45 9.53 9.33
C LYS A 49 2.19 10.10 8.11
N LYS A 50 2.99 9.28 7.42
CA LYS A 50 3.78 9.63 6.24
C LYS A 50 3.29 8.95 4.96
N LEU A 51 2.29 8.06 5.03
CA LEU A 51 1.70 7.36 3.87
C LEU A 51 0.64 8.19 3.12
N TYR A 52 0.41 9.45 3.51
CA TYR A 52 -0.57 10.34 2.89
C TYR A 52 -1.98 9.73 2.76
N LEU A 53 -2.39 8.95 3.77
CA LEU A 53 -3.61 8.15 3.77
C LEU A 53 -4.85 8.99 3.43
N SER A 54 -5.09 10.08 4.16
CA SER A 54 -6.24 10.96 3.94
C SER A 54 -6.22 11.72 2.62
N ALA A 55 -5.05 11.87 1.98
CA ALA A 55 -4.90 12.67 0.77
C ALA A 55 -5.00 11.83 -0.51
N CYS A 56 -4.59 10.55 -0.45
CA CYS A 56 -4.46 9.71 -1.63
C CYS A 56 -5.26 8.40 -1.56
N PHE A 57 -5.58 7.94 -0.35
CA PHE A 57 -6.09 6.58 -0.11
C PHE A 57 -7.36 6.54 0.74
N ASP A 58 -8.01 7.68 1.03
CA ASP A 58 -9.27 7.69 1.77
C ASP A 58 -10.38 7.03 0.93
N PRO A 59 -10.92 5.87 1.34
CA PRO A 59 -11.97 5.19 0.60
C PRO A 59 -13.30 5.96 0.60
N LYS A 60 -13.46 6.97 1.45
CA LYS A 60 -14.65 7.84 1.50
C LYS A 60 -14.57 8.99 0.49
N ASP A 61 -13.38 9.29 -0.03
CA ASP A 61 -13.20 10.28 -1.09
C ASP A 61 -13.41 9.63 -2.46
N GLU A 62 -14.19 10.26 -3.34
CA GLU A 62 -14.33 9.82 -4.72
C GLU A 62 -13.02 10.01 -5.50
N VAL A 63 -12.22 10.99 -5.11
CA VAL A 63 -10.92 11.32 -5.72
C VAL A 63 -9.81 10.66 -4.92
N ASN A 64 -9.55 9.39 -5.22
CA ASN A 64 -8.43 8.65 -4.65
C ASN A 64 -7.74 7.78 -5.72
N VAL A 65 -6.54 7.28 -5.41
CA VAL A 65 -5.72 6.51 -6.36
C VAL A 65 -6.43 5.22 -6.80
N ALA A 66 -7.11 4.54 -5.88
CA ALA A 66 -7.85 3.32 -6.16
C ALA A 66 -8.95 3.54 -7.21
N ASN A 67 -9.71 4.63 -7.08
CA ASN A 67 -10.79 5.00 -8.00
C ASN A 67 -10.24 5.50 -9.35
N ASP A 68 -9.14 6.25 -9.36
CA ASP A 68 -8.51 6.77 -10.58
C ASP A 68 -8.00 5.66 -11.50
N TYR A 69 -7.61 4.51 -10.93
CA TYR A 69 -7.16 3.33 -11.66
C TYR A 69 -8.18 2.19 -11.69
N ASN A 70 -9.34 2.37 -11.05
CA ASN A 70 -10.37 1.35 -10.88
C ASN A 70 -9.81 0.02 -10.32
N ILE A 71 -9.06 0.09 -9.23
CA ILE A 71 -8.46 -1.05 -8.53
C ILE A 71 -9.04 -1.12 -7.12
N ASP A 72 -9.75 -2.21 -6.82
CA ASP A 72 -10.38 -2.40 -5.52
C ASP A 72 -9.36 -2.67 -4.41
N GLY A 73 -9.55 -1.98 -3.28
CA GLY A 73 -8.76 -2.17 -2.07
C GLY A 73 -7.29 -1.81 -2.19
N LEU A 74 -6.91 -1.01 -3.20
CA LEU A 74 -5.55 -0.51 -3.34
C LEU A 74 -5.16 0.34 -2.12
N CYS A 75 -4.12 -0.08 -1.41
CA CYS A 75 -3.66 0.56 -0.18
C CYS A 75 -2.13 0.67 -0.15
N PRO A 76 -1.59 1.68 0.56
CA PRO A 76 -0.16 1.86 0.63
C PRO A 76 0.49 0.85 1.59
N VAL A 77 1.68 0.39 1.20
CA VAL A 77 2.56 -0.43 2.02
C VAL A 77 3.71 0.44 2.52
N VAL A 78 4.52 0.98 1.62
CA VAL A 78 5.59 1.91 2.00
C VAL A 78 5.65 3.10 1.05
N LYS A 79 6.20 4.21 1.55
CA LYS A 79 6.39 5.45 0.82
C LYS A 79 7.86 5.85 0.84
N GLU A 80 8.42 6.34 -0.26
CA GLU A 80 9.80 6.81 -0.29
C GLU A 80 9.97 8.04 0.61
N THR A 81 10.86 7.99 1.59
CA THR A 81 11.01 9.03 2.62
C THR A 81 11.29 10.42 2.03
N LYS A 82 12.03 10.49 0.91
CA LYS A 82 12.45 11.75 0.27
C LYS A 82 11.82 12.06 -1.08
N GLY A 83 11.18 11.10 -1.73
CA GLY A 83 10.46 11.32 -2.99
C GLY A 83 8.97 11.03 -2.85
N ASP A 84 8.35 10.70 -3.98
CA ASP A 84 6.90 10.61 -4.14
C ASP A 84 6.46 9.22 -4.64
N GLU A 85 7.35 8.23 -4.55
CA GLU A 85 7.08 6.85 -4.90
C GLU A 85 6.44 6.09 -3.73
N PHE A 86 5.52 5.19 -4.08
CA PHE A 86 4.82 4.31 -3.15
C PHE A 86 4.84 2.88 -3.67
N ILE A 87 5.05 1.92 -2.76
CA ILE A 87 4.70 0.53 -3.01
C ILE A 87 3.28 0.31 -2.48
N LEU A 88 2.39 -0.16 -3.35
CA LEU A 88 0.98 -0.40 -3.05
C LEU A 88 0.63 -1.87 -3.20
N ARG A 89 -0.46 -2.28 -2.54
CA ARG A 89 -1.04 -3.63 -2.65
C ARG A 89 -2.55 -3.55 -2.76
N ASP A 90 -3.14 -4.41 -3.58
CA ASP A 90 -4.60 -4.53 -3.73
C ASP A 90 -5.17 -5.78 -3.02
N ASP A 91 -6.50 -5.91 -3.02
CA ASP A 91 -7.20 -7.04 -2.40
C ASP A 91 -6.93 -8.40 -3.07
N LYS A 92 -6.41 -8.39 -4.30
CA LYS A 92 -6.05 -9.60 -5.05
C LYS A 92 -4.60 -10.01 -4.79
N GLY A 93 -3.89 -9.29 -3.92
CA GLY A 93 -2.48 -9.55 -3.61
C GLY A 93 -1.52 -9.11 -4.71
N ARG A 94 -1.97 -8.28 -5.66
CA ARG A 94 -1.10 -7.67 -6.68
C ARG A 94 -0.37 -6.48 -6.08
N TRP A 95 0.85 -6.25 -6.55
CA TRP A 95 1.75 -5.20 -6.06
C TRP A 95 2.03 -4.18 -7.16
N TYR A 96 2.15 -2.93 -6.73
CA TYR A 96 2.30 -1.79 -7.64
C TYR A 96 3.35 -0.82 -7.14
N LEU A 97 4.00 -0.15 -8.08
CA LEU A 97 4.72 1.10 -7.87
C LEU A 97 3.81 2.24 -8.33
N TRP A 98 3.60 3.23 -7.47
CA TRP A 98 2.91 4.46 -7.84
C TRP A 98 3.85 5.63 -7.64
N ASP A 99 4.11 6.38 -8.71
CA ASP A 99 4.79 7.66 -8.62
C ASP A 99 3.73 8.76 -8.54
N ALA A 100 3.60 9.38 -7.36
CA ALA A 100 2.62 10.42 -7.12
C ALA A 100 2.98 11.76 -7.78
N TRP A 101 4.25 11.98 -8.14
CA TRP A 101 4.71 13.19 -8.80
C TRP A 101 4.30 13.21 -10.27
N VAL A 102 4.55 12.13 -11.02
CA VAL A 102 4.08 12.02 -12.41
C VAL A 102 2.65 11.49 -12.52
N GLY A 103 2.15 10.87 -11.45
CA GLY A 103 0.81 10.31 -11.36
C GLY A 103 0.66 9.00 -12.11
N GLU A 104 1.73 8.22 -12.30
CA GLU A 104 1.74 6.95 -13.03
C GLU A 104 1.69 5.76 -12.09
N LEU A 105 0.83 4.78 -12.41
CA LEU A 105 0.74 3.51 -11.70
C LEU A 105 1.30 2.38 -12.55
N MET A 106 2.18 1.59 -11.96
CA MET A 106 2.89 0.50 -12.60
C MET A 106 2.71 -0.76 -11.76
N LYS A 107 2.38 -1.89 -12.39
CA LYS A 107 2.29 -3.19 -11.73
C LYS A 107 3.63 -3.90 -11.82
N PHE A 108 4.12 -4.40 -10.68
CA PHE A 108 5.28 -5.29 -10.68
C PHE A 108 4.93 -6.62 -11.36
N ARG A 109 5.86 -7.15 -12.17
CA ARG A 109 5.70 -8.49 -12.77
C ARG A 109 5.77 -9.57 -11.70
N ASP A 110 5.13 -10.70 -11.98
CA ASP A 110 4.96 -11.79 -11.02
C ASP A 110 6.31 -12.32 -10.48
N TRP A 111 7.36 -12.35 -11.30
CA TRP A 111 8.68 -12.81 -10.86
C TRP A 111 9.36 -11.92 -9.80
N TRP A 112 8.97 -10.64 -9.67
CA TRP A 112 9.44 -9.76 -8.60
C TRP A 112 8.78 -10.03 -7.25
N ILE A 113 7.64 -10.74 -7.25
CA ILE A 113 6.77 -10.92 -6.08
C ILE A 113 6.57 -12.39 -5.69
N GLU A 114 6.96 -13.33 -6.54
CA GLU A 114 6.90 -14.77 -6.27
C GLU A 114 8.09 -15.24 -5.42
N GLY A 115 7.86 -16.27 -4.60
CA GLY A 115 8.92 -16.94 -3.83
C GLY A 115 9.23 -16.34 -2.46
N PHE A 116 8.56 -15.26 -2.05
CA PHE A 116 8.69 -14.67 -0.72
C PHE A 116 7.68 -15.27 0.26
N THR A 117 8.12 -15.50 1.51
CA THR A 117 7.28 -16.12 2.55
C THR A 117 6.48 -15.05 3.30
N THR A 118 7.03 -13.85 3.44
CA THR A 118 6.41 -12.73 4.13
C THR A 118 6.32 -11.49 3.25
N LYS A 119 5.42 -10.56 3.60
CA LYS A 119 5.30 -9.28 2.90
C LYS A 119 6.52 -8.38 3.15
N GLU A 120 7.13 -8.52 4.32
CA GLU A 120 8.37 -7.84 4.70
C GLU A 120 9.54 -8.22 3.77
N GLU A 121 9.78 -9.52 3.57
CA GLU A 121 10.81 -10.01 2.64
C GLU A 121 10.59 -9.51 1.21
N LEU A 122 9.34 -9.50 0.75
CA LEU A 122 8.97 -8.99 -0.56
C LEU A 122 9.24 -7.49 -0.68
N VAL A 123 8.84 -6.69 0.31
CA VAL A 123 9.08 -5.25 0.32
C VAL A 123 10.58 -4.95 0.31
N GLU A 124 11.39 -5.65 1.10
CA GLU A 124 12.84 -5.49 1.07
C GLU A 124 13.43 -5.87 -0.29
N ASN A 125 12.98 -6.96 -0.90
CA ASN A 125 13.40 -7.30 -2.27
C ASN A 125 13.13 -6.17 -3.25
N LEU A 126 11.90 -5.62 -3.25
CA LEU A 126 11.53 -4.52 -4.13
C LEU A 126 12.35 -3.27 -3.85
N VAL A 127 12.52 -2.88 -2.58
CA VAL A 127 13.27 -1.68 -2.18
C VAL A 127 14.75 -1.82 -2.53
N CYS A 128 15.37 -2.98 -2.26
CA CYS A 128 16.78 -3.23 -2.56
C CYS A 128 17.07 -3.27 -4.06
N ASN A 129 16.11 -3.70 -4.88
CA ASN A 129 16.26 -3.83 -6.32
C ASN A 129 15.41 -2.81 -7.10
N MET A 130 15.01 -1.69 -6.49
CA MET A 130 13.99 -0.78 -7.02
C MET A 130 14.28 -0.32 -8.45
N THR A 131 15.52 0.07 -8.75
CA THR A 131 15.92 0.49 -10.10
C THR A 131 15.63 -0.57 -11.17
N GLU A 132 15.91 -1.83 -10.86
CA GLU A 132 15.67 -2.95 -11.79
C GLU A 132 14.18 -3.31 -11.83
N ALA A 133 13.52 -3.30 -10.67
CA ALA A 133 12.10 -3.60 -10.55
C ALA A 133 11.23 -2.59 -11.30
N GLN A 134 11.53 -1.31 -11.16
CA GLN A 134 10.89 -0.20 -11.88
C GLN A 134 11.10 -0.28 -13.40
N ALA A 135 12.28 -0.74 -13.85
CA ALA A 135 12.56 -0.90 -15.27
C ALA A 135 11.78 -2.07 -15.91
N ASP A 136 11.27 -3.03 -15.11
CA ASP A 136 10.51 -4.18 -15.58
C ASP A 136 9.11 -4.26 -14.95
N VAL A 137 8.32 -3.22 -15.23
CA VAL A 137 6.91 -3.11 -14.81
C VAL A 137 5.95 -3.16 -15.99
N GLU A 138 4.66 -3.31 -15.67
CA GLU A 138 3.54 -3.12 -16.59
C GLU A 138 2.80 -1.82 -16.25
N PHE A 139 2.75 -0.86 -17.18
CA PHE A 139 2.00 0.38 -16.97
C PHE A 139 0.49 0.11 -16.90
N ILE A 140 -0.16 0.69 -15.88
CA ILE A 140 -1.60 0.62 -15.72
C ILE A 140 -2.21 1.91 -16.24
N GLU A 141 -3.12 1.79 -17.22
CA GLU A 141 -3.83 2.94 -17.74
C GLU A 141 -4.75 3.52 -16.66
N ARG A 142 -4.73 4.85 -16.53
CA ARG A 142 -5.69 5.57 -15.70
C ARG A 142 -7.09 5.38 -16.28
N LYS A 143 -7.96 4.77 -15.50
CA LYS A 143 -9.35 4.48 -15.87
C LYS A 143 -10.23 4.80 -14.69
N ARG A 144 -10.51 6.10 -14.52
CA ARG A 144 -11.34 6.57 -13.42
C ARG A 144 -12.67 5.83 -13.47
N ARG A 145 -13.07 5.30 -12.32
CA ARG A 145 -14.40 4.71 -12.16
C ARG A 145 -15.43 5.80 -12.45
N ASP A 146 -16.23 5.61 -13.50
CA ASP A 146 -17.33 6.52 -13.79
C ASP A 146 -18.25 6.52 -12.57
N SER A 147 -18.47 7.69 -11.97
CA SER A 147 -19.51 7.87 -10.97
C SER A 147 -20.81 7.44 -11.63
N VAL A 148 -21.45 6.39 -11.12
CA VAL A 148 -22.82 6.07 -11.52
C VAL A 148 -23.66 7.25 -11.04
N VAL A 149 -24.02 8.13 -11.96
CA VAL A 149 -24.98 9.20 -11.72
C VAL A 149 -26.36 8.52 -11.71
N ASP A 150 -26.83 8.13 -10.54
CA ASP A 150 -28.24 7.80 -10.28
C ASP A 150 -29.04 9.09 -10.02
#